data_AF-A0A8S7UBE9-F1
#
_entry.id   AF-A0A8S7UBE9-F1
#
_cell.length_a   1.000
_cell.length_b   1.000
_cell.length_c   1.000
_cell.angle_alpha   90.00
_cell.angle_beta   90.00
_cell.angle_gamma   90.00
#
_symmetry.space_group_name_H-M   'P 1'
#
loop_
_entity.id
_entity.type
_entity.pdbx_description
1 polymer ?
#
loop_
_entity_poly.entity_id
_entity_poly.type
_entity_poly.pdbx_seq_one_letter_code
_entity_poly.pdbx_strand_id
1 'polypeptide(L)'
;PEYDPSEPSFGQPSCPDCNYELSFATEVNSSGLSVFHGETIDLDHAICLTTAVLSVFDLPEMVTITAAFTCSKSRTDEFGGMTILVTKDTHYYQDGCQFSRLMNEAHKAGIQYALCKVTHYHGESSYVASYVLSCDVADSAQEVVNRRLKACAGKEPEDGIYILSEEDNTSLSVELVTELSPLDYDKLSKLLPSLDTLCGA
;
A
#
# COMPACT_ATOMS: atom_id res chain seq x y z
N PRO A 1 52.27 22.57 12.87
CA PRO A 1 51.07 22.59 13.75
C PRO A 1 50.88 21.19 14.35
N GLU A 2 51.00 21.08 15.67
CA GLU A 2 50.76 19.82 16.39
C GLU A 2 49.26 19.50 16.38
N TYR A 3 48.94 18.21 16.19
CA TYR A 3 47.59 17.67 16.05
C TYR A 3 46.86 17.69 17.40
N ASP A 4 45.68 18.32 17.45
CA ASP A 4 44.78 18.34 18.60
C ASP A 4 43.76 17.18 18.48
N PRO A 5 43.80 16.17 19.38
CA PRO A 5 42.94 14.99 19.31
C PRO A 5 41.49 15.23 19.76
N SER A 6 41.11 16.47 20.10
CA SER A 6 39.77 16.81 20.58
C SER A 6 38.82 17.37 19.51
N GLU A 7 39.31 17.63 18.29
CA GLU A 7 38.44 17.99 17.16
C GLU A 7 37.90 16.73 16.45
N PRO A 8 36.58 16.59 16.24
CA PRO A 8 36.03 15.50 15.45
C PRO A 8 36.42 15.67 13.98
N SER A 9 37.31 14.82 13.48
CA SER A 9 37.70 14.78 12.07
C SER A 9 36.58 14.17 11.21
N PHE A 10 35.55 14.96 10.94
CA PHE A 10 34.61 14.62 9.88
C PHE A 10 35.36 14.60 8.53
N GLY A 11 35.52 13.41 7.96
CA GLY A 11 35.97 13.23 6.58
C GLY A 11 37.42 12.77 6.37
N GLN A 12 38.14 12.28 7.39
CA GLN A 12 39.36 11.52 7.12
C GLN A 12 39.05 10.02 7.03
N PRO A 13 39.33 9.36 5.89
CA PRO A 13 39.16 7.92 5.79
C PRO A 13 40.14 7.24 6.75
N SER A 14 39.61 6.43 7.66
CA SER A 14 40.38 5.72 8.69
C SER A 14 41.24 4.58 8.14
N CYS A 15 41.24 4.34 6.83
CA CYS A 15 42.16 3.44 6.15
C CYS A 15 42.15 3.72 4.64
N PRO A 16 43.31 3.98 3.99
CA PRO A 16 43.38 4.14 2.53
C PRO A 16 43.09 2.85 1.75
N ASP A 17 43.05 1.69 2.43
CA ASP A 17 42.79 0.37 1.83
C ASP A 17 41.44 -0.25 2.27
N CYS A 18 40.53 0.54 2.84
CA CYS A 18 39.13 0.09 2.98
C CYS A 18 38.45 0.12 1.61
N ASN A 19 38.86 -0.80 0.72
CA ASN A 19 38.03 -1.20 -0.40
C ASN A 19 36.74 -1.75 0.21
N TYR A 20 35.65 -0.99 0.10
CA TYR A 20 34.32 -1.55 0.24
C TYR A 20 34.16 -2.56 -0.90
N GLU A 21 34.49 -3.81 -0.61
CA GLU A 21 34.26 -4.90 -1.54
C GLU A 21 32.74 -5.00 -1.73
N LEU A 22 32.28 -4.57 -2.90
CA LEU A 22 30.86 -4.64 -3.23
C LEU A 22 30.53 -6.11 -3.42
N SER A 23 29.85 -6.72 -2.45
CA SER A 23 29.40 -8.12 -2.49
C SER A 23 28.20 -8.30 -3.44
N PHE A 24 28.34 -7.87 -4.69
CA PHE A 24 27.39 -8.12 -5.77
C PHE A 24 28.12 -8.12 -7.11
N ALA A 25 27.64 -8.94 -8.04
CA ALA A 25 28.03 -8.92 -9.43
C ALA A 25 27.10 -8.01 -10.23
N THR A 26 27.59 -7.50 -11.36
CA THR A 26 26.78 -6.72 -12.29
C THR A 26 26.93 -7.25 -13.71
N GLU A 27 25.86 -7.15 -14.50
CA GLU A 27 25.84 -7.54 -15.90
C GLU A 27 25.01 -6.52 -16.69
N VAL A 28 25.60 -5.93 -17.74
CA VAL A 28 24.85 -5.11 -18.69
C VAL A 28 24.27 -6.03 -19.76
N ASN A 29 22.96 -5.98 -19.95
CA ASN A 29 22.25 -6.71 -20.99
C ASN A 29 21.39 -5.76 -21.85
N SER A 30 20.67 -6.31 -22.82
CA SER A 30 19.82 -5.54 -23.73
C SER A 30 18.69 -4.76 -23.05
N SER A 31 18.38 -5.07 -21.79
CA SER A 31 17.32 -4.47 -21.00
C SER A 31 17.84 -3.53 -19.90
N GLY A 32 19.16 -3.39 -19.71
CA GLY A 32 19.76 -2.48 -18.73
C GLY A 32 20.90 -3.10 -17.93
N LEU A 33 21.13 -2.56 -16.72
CA LEU A 33 22.12 -3.04 -15.76
C LEU A 33 21.46 -3.98 -14.74
N SER A 34 21.86 -5.24 -14.72
CA SER A 34 21.48 -6.21 -13.69
C SER A 34 22.50 -6.19 -12.56
N VAL A 35 22.03 -6.13 -11.32
CA VAL A 35 22.84 -6.26 -10.09
C VAL A 35 22.36 -7.52 -9.38
N PHE A 36 23.25 -8.48 -9.12
CA PHE A 36 22.89 -9.80 -8.57
C PHE A 36 23.96 -10.33 -7.61
N HIS A 37 23.58 -11.20 -6.67
CA HIS A 37 24.51 -11.90 -5.77
C HIS A 37 24.08 -13.37 -5.61
N GLY A 38 25.03 -14.26 -5.32
CA GLY A 38 24.79 -15.70 -5.28
C GLY A 38 23.92 -16.19 -4.12
N GLU A 39 23.76 -15.37 -3.09
CA GLU A 39 22.96 -15.70 -1.89
C GLU A 39 21.83 -14.69 -1.69
N THR A 40 22.15 -13.48 -1.24
CA THR A 40 21.20 -12.38 -1.02
C THR A 40 21.83 -11.04 -1.40
N ILE A 41 21.00 -10.07 -1.79
CA ILE A 41 21.37 -8.65 -1.90
C ILE A 41 20.60 -7.91 -0.81
N ASP A 42 21.31 -7.04 -0.08
CA ASP A 42 20.67 -6.06 0.79
C ASP A 42 20.03 -4.95 -0.07
N LEU A 43 18.70 -4.92 -0.08
CA LEU A 43 17.94 -3.97 -0.88
C LEU A 43 18.05 -2.54 -0.36
N ASP A 44 18.22 -2.35 0.96
CA ASP A 44 18.39 -1.02 1.55
C ASP A 44 19.73 -0.42 1.10
N HIS A 45 20.78 -1.25 1.02
CA HIS A 45 22.07 -0.83 0.47
C HIS A 45 21.98 -0.49 -1.02
N ALA A 46 21.25 -1.28 -1.81
CA ALA A 46 21.03 -1.01 -3.23
C ALA A 46 20.28 0.32 -3.45
N ILE A 47 19.26 0.60 -2.63
CA ILE A 47 18.52 1.87 -2.66
C ILE A 47 19.43 3.03 -2.26
N CYS A 48 20.17 2.90 -1.16
CA CYS A 48 21.09 3.94 -0.67
C CYS A 48 22.14 4.30 -1.73
N LEU A 49 22.78 3.29 -2.33
CA LEU A 49 23.76 3.49 -3.39
C LEU A 49 23.14 4.17 -4.61
N THR A 50 21.98 3.66 -5.06
CA THR A 50 21.29 4.22 -6.23
C THR A 50 20.89 5.67 -5.99
N THR A 51 20.33 5.98 -4.83
CA THR A 51 19.96 7.34 -4.43
C THR A 51 21.20 8.23 -4.41
N ALA A 52 22.29 7.80 -3.77
CA ALA A 52 23.53 8.57 -3.69
C ALA A 52 24.13 8.86 -5.08
N VAL A 53 24.15 7.88 -5.99
CA VAL A 53 24.59 8.10 -7.38
C VAL A 53 23.70 9.12 -8.07
N LEU A 54 22.37 8.97 -7.98
CA LEU A 54 21.45 9.92 -8.61
C LEU A 54 21.60 11.34 -8.04
N SER A 55 21.76 11.47 -6.72
CA SER A 55 21.93 12.77 -6.06
C SER A 55 23.28 13.42 -6.36
N VAL A 56 24.39 12.68 -6.29
CA VAL A 56 25.75 13.23 -6.49
C VAL A 56 25.95 13.72 -7.91
N PHE A 57 25.39 13.02 -8.89
CA PHE A 57 25.48 13.39 -10.30
C PHE A 57 24.31 14.27 -10.78
N ASP A 58 23.41 14.67 -9.89
CA ASP A 58 22.20 15.45 -10.18
C ASP A 58 21.36 14.89 -11.34
N LEU A 59 21.20 13.58 -11.33
CA LEU A 59 20.55 12.79 -12.37
C LEU A 59 19.02 12.79 -12.17
N PRO A 60 18.21 13.24 -13.14
CA PRO A 60 16.75 13.27 -13.04
C PRO A 60 16.08 11.90 -13.23
N GLU A 61 16.86 10.85 -13.46
CA GLU A 61 16.36 9.52 -13.78
C GLU A 61 15.64 8.86 -12.60
N MET A 62 14.63 8.06 -12.93
CA MET A 62 13.98 7.13 -12.00
C MET A 62 14.49 5.73 -12.30
N VAL A 63 15.17 5.13 -11.33
CA VAL A 63 15.73 3.78 -11.42
C VAL A 63 14.74 2.80 -10.82
N THR A 64 14.38 1.76 -11.59
CA THR A 64 13.54 0.66 -11.10
C THR A 64 14.43 -0.50 -10.66
N ILE A 65 14.34 -0.88 -9.39
CA ILE A 65 14.96 -2.08 -8.84
C ILE A 65 13.88 -3.15 -8.72
N THR A 66 14.00 -4.22 -9.48
CA THR A 66 13.14 -5.41 -9.34
C THR A 66 13.89 -6.48 -8.57
N ALA A 67 13.37 -6.87 -7.41
CA ALA A 67 13.93 -7.89 -6.55
C ALA A 67 13.01 -9.10 -6.46
N ALA A 68 13.57 -10.30 -6.59
CA ALA A 68 12.85 -11.55 -6.38
C ALA A 68 13.24 -12.15 -5.02
N PHE A 69 12.26 -12.50 -4.18
CA PHE A 69 12.53 -13.12 -2.87
C PHE A 69 12.92 -14.60 -2.98
N THR A 70 12.58 -15.28 -4.09
CA THR A 70 13.02 -16.64 -4.40
C THR A 70 13.24 -16.78 -5.92
N CYS A 71 14.49 -16.92 -6.36
CA CYS A 71 14.74 -17.27 -7.76
C CYS A 71 16.04 -18.08 -7.93
N SER A 72 16.04 -19.02 -8.87
CA SER A 72 17.23 -19.79 -9.24
C SER A 72 17.98 -19.21 -10.44
N LYS A 73 17.49 -18.11 -11.04
CA LYS A 73 18.06 -17.45 -12.23
C LYS A 73 17.75 -15.94 -12.26
N SER A 74 18.65 -15.13 -12.82
CA SER A 74 18.39 -13.71 -13.12
C SER A 74 17.27 -13.57 -14.16
N ARG A 75 16.39 -12.57 -13.99
CA ARG A 75 15.27 -12.28 -14.89
C ARG A 75 15.04 -10.77 -14.99
N THR A 76 14.44 -10.33 -16.10
CA THR A 76 14.13 -8.92 -16.41
C THR A 76 12.62 -8.66 -16.57
N ASP A 77 11.78 -9.65 -16.28
CA ASP A 77 10.32 -9.59 -16.32
C ASP A 77 9.67 -9.66 -14.92
N GLU A 78 8.36 -9.42 -14.84
CA GLU A 78 7.61 -9.34 -13.57
C GLU A 78 7.71 -10.64 -12.75
N PHE A 79 8.07 -10.51 -11.47
CA PHE A 79 8.20 -11.62 -10.51
C PHE A 79 7.50 -11.31 -9.18
N GLY A 80 7.15 -12.36 -8.42
CA GLY A 80 6.51 -12.28 -7.09
C GLY A 80 7.45 -11.82 -5.97
N GLY A 81 8.14 -10.69 -6.16
CA GLY A 81 8.96 -10.03 -5.16
C GLY A 81 8.62 -8.55 -5.03
N MET A 82 9.63 -7.69 -4.98
CA MET A 82 9.50 -6.25 -4.75
C MET A 82 9.89 -5.48 -6.00
N THR A 83 9.09 -4.47 -6.37
CA THR A 83 9.52 -3.40 -7.27
C THR A 83 9.79 -2.16 -6.43
N ILE A 84 10.96 -1.56 -6.61
CA ILE A 84 11.38 -0.35 -5.88
C ILE A 84 11.73 0.71 -6.92
N LEU A 85 11.07 1.86 -6.84
CA LEU A 85 11.37 3.00 -7.69
C LEU A 85 12.25 3.95 -6.89
N VAL A 86 13.44 4.27 -7.38
CA VAL A 86 14.40 5.15 -6.72
C VAL A 86 14.61 6.39 -7.59
N THR A 87 14.56 7.56 -6.97
CA THR A 87 14.91 8.85 -7.56
C THR A 87 16.00 9.49 -6.71
N LYS A 88 16.57 10.62 -7.15
CA LYS A 88 17.53 11.38 -6.34
C LYS A 88 16.95 11.95 -5.03
N ASP A 89 15.63 12.07 -4.93
CA ASP A 89 14.94 12.73 -3.81
C ASP A 89 14.21 11.74 -2.89
N THR A 90 13.79 10.60 -3.42
CA THR A 90 12.94 9.63 -2.70
C THR A 90 12.95 8.25 -3.33
N HIS A 91 12.35 7.28 -2.65
CA HIS A 91 12.11 5.95 -3.17
C HIS A 91 10.71 5.44 -2.79
N TYR A 92 10.14 4.57 -3.63
CA TYR A 92 8.82 3.98 -3.46
C TYR A 92 8.89 2.46 -3.53
N TYR A 93 8.19 1.78 -2.63
CA TYR A 93 8.08 0.32 -2.62
C TYR A 93 6.73 -0.13 -3.20
N GLN A 94 6.76 -1.15 -4.06
CA GLN A 94 5.59 -1.86 -4.51
C GLN A 94 5.83 -3.37 -4.41
N ASP A 95 5.24 -3.98 -3.38
CA ASP A 95 5.43 -5.39 -3.06
C ASP A 95 4.38 -6.28 -3.77
N GLY A 96 4.81 -7.07 -4.74
CA GLY A 96 3.96 -8.08 -5.39
C GLY A 96 3.61 -9.25 -4.44
N CYS A 97 4.46 -9.52 -3.43
CA CYS A 97 4.17 -10.47 -2.37
C CYS A 97 2.98 -10.00 -1.52
N GLN A 98 2.86 -8.69 -1.22
CA GLN A 98 1.68 -8.19 -0.49
C GLN A 98 0.39 -8.41 -1.25
N PHE A 99 0.36 -8.11 -2.55
CA PHE A 99 -0.82 -8.38 -3.38
C PHE A 99 -1.18 -9.87 -3.34
N SER A 100 -0.23 -10.75 -3.66
CA SER A 100 -0.47 -12.21 -3.66
C SER A 100 -0.87 -12.74 -2.28
N ARG A 101 -0.22 -12.27 -1.22
CA ARG A 101 -0.52 -12.65 0.16
C ARG A 101 -1.94 -12.25 0.55
N LEU A 102 -2.31 -10.98 0.34
CA LEU A 102 -3.64 -10.47 0.69
C LEU A 102 -4.74 -11.14 -0.15
N MET A 103 -4.51 -11.38 -1.44
CA MET A 103 -5.42 -12.16 -2.29
C MET A 103 -5.62 -13.59 -1.76
N ASN A 104 -4.53 -14.27 -1.41
CA ASN A 104 -4.59 -15.64 -0.89
C ASN A 104 -5.24 -15.71 0.50
N GLU A 105 -4.96 -14.74 1.38
CA GLU A 105 -5.58 -14.64 2.71
C GLU A 105 -7.09 -14.43 2.59
N ALA A 106 -7.53 -13.48 1.76
CA ALA A 106 -8.95 -13.22 1.51
C ALA A 106 -9.65 -14.44 0.90
N HIS A 107 -9.02 -15.08 -0.09
CA HIS A 107 -9.56 -16.29 -0.72
C HIS A 107 -9.71 -17.45 0.28
N LYS A 108 -8.68 -17.73 1.09
CA LYS A 108 -8.74 -18.78 2.12
C LYS A 108 -9.79 -18.49 3.19
N ALA A 109 -10.00 -17.22 3.52
CA ALA A 109 -11.01 -16.79 4.48
C ALA A 109 -12.42 -16.75 3.88
N GLY A 110 -12.58 -16.85 2.55
CA GLY A 110 -13.87 -16.70 1.89
C GLY A 110 -14.43 -15.28 1.97
N ILE A 111 -13.56 -14.26 2.02
CA ILE A 111 -13.95 -12.86 2.23
C ILE A 111 -13.78 -12.06 0.94
N GLN A 112 -14.71 -11.14 0.70
CA GLN A 112 -14.61 -10.07 -0.30
C GLN A 112 -14.70 -8.69 0.38
N TYR A 113 -14.29 -7.66 -0.35
CA TYR A 113 -14.21 -6.29 0.15
C TYR A 113 -14.95 -5.32 -0.77
N ALA A 114 -15.52 -4.27 -0.19
CA ALA A 114 -16.20 -3.23 -0.94
C ALA A 114 -16.01 -1.84 -0.34
N LEU A 115 -16.10 -0.83 -1.20
CA LEU A 115 -16.27 0.57 -0.83
C LEU A 115 -17.76 0.92 -0.93
N CYS A 116 -18.31 1.45 0.15
CA CYS A 116 -19.70 1.85 0.25
C CYS A 116 -19.78 3.36 0.37
N LYS A 117 -20.52 4.02 -0.52
CA LYS A 117 -20.88 5.43 -0.40
C LYS A 117 -22.30 5.54 0.13
N VAL A 118 -22.45 6.23 1.24
CA VAL A 118 -23.71 6.44 1.92
C VAL A 118 -23.99 7.93 1.95
N THR A 119 -25.16 8.33 1.49
CA THR A 119 -25.66 9.69 1.65
C THR A 119 -26.31 9.79 3.02
N HIS A 120 -25.90 10.77 3.81
CA HIS A 120 -26.48 11.12 5.09
C HIS A 120 -27.34 12.35 4.91
N TYR A 121 -28.59 12.27 5.36
CA TYR A 121 -29.52 13.40 5.40
C TYR A 121 -29.70 13.85 6.85
N HIS A 122 -29.68 15.16 7.05
CA HIS A 122 -29.99 15.81 8.31
C HIS A 122 -30.81 17.07 8.02
N GLY A 123 -32.12 16.98 8.21
CA GLY A 123 -33.04 18.03 7.76
C GLY A 123 -32.99 18.23 6.25
N GLU A 124 -32.76 19.47 5.82
CA GLU A 124 -32.61 19.84 4.41
C GLU A 124 -31.17 19.67 3.89
N SER A 125 -30.23 19.29 4.76
CA SER A 125 -28.82 19.13 4.40
C SER A 125 -28.48 17.67 4.11
N SER A 126 -27.57 17.43 3.17
CA SER A 126 -27.05 16.10 2.87
C SER A 126 -25.56 16.11 2.59
N TYR A 127 -24.86 15.06 2.97
CA TYR A 127 -23.47 14.82 2.58
C TYR A 127 -23.22 13.34 2.30
N VAL A 128 -22.19 13.04 1.53
CA VAL A 128 -21.80 11.68 1.19
C VAL A 128 -20.58 11.28 2.01
N ALA A 129 -20.68 10.15 2.70
CA ALA A 129 -19.57 9.55 3.42
C ALA A 129 -19.20 8.19 2.81
N SER A 130 -17.92 7.84 2.88
CA SER A 130 -17.38 6.59 2.35
C SER A 130 -16.97 5.66 3.49
N TYR A 131 -17.33 4.39 3.35
CA TYR A 131 -17.08 3.33 4.33
C TYR A 131 -16.47 2.12 3.63
N VAL A 132 -15.59 1.41 4.32
CA VAL A 132 -15.09 0.11 3.85
C VAL A 132 -15.93 -1.02 4.44
N LEU A 133 -16.14 -2.08 3.65
CA LEU A 133 -16.89 -3.27 4.03
C LEU A 133 -16.04 -4.52 3.76
N SER A 134 -16.04 -5.44 4.72
CA SER A 134 -15.67 -6.84 4.50
C SER A 134 -16.90 -7.73 4.73
N CYS A 135 -17.09 -8.70 3.84
CA CYS A 135 -18.21 -9.65 3.92
C CYS A 135 -17.85 -10.99 3.28
N ASP A 136 -18.68 -12.01 3.52
CA ASP A 136 -18.51 -13.32 2.90
C ASP A 136 -18.63 -13.21 1.37
N VAL A 137 -17.81 -13.97 0.63
CA VAL A 137 -17.85 -14.01 -0.83
C VAL A 137 -19.17 -14.60 -1.38
N ALA A 138 -19.87 -15.38 -0.57
CA ALA A 138 -21.19 -15.92 -0.91
C ALA A 138 -22.32 -14.89 -0.76
N ASP A 139 -22.11 -13.83 0.00
CA ASP A 139 -23.07 -12.73 0.16
C ASP A 139 -22.92 -11.72 -0.99
N SER A 140 -24.00 -11.02 -1.35
CA SER A 140 -23.88 -9.81 -2.17
C SER A 140 -23.47 -8.64 -1.30
N ALA A 141 -22.38 -7.92 -1.64
CA ALA A 141 -21.95 -6.75 -0.89
C ALA A 141 -23.07 -5.71 -0.74
N GLN A 142 -23.85 -5.47 -1.80
CA GLN A 142 -25.01 -4.57 -1.76
C GLN A 142 -26.06 -5.04 -0.74
N GLU A 143 -26.35 -6.34 -0.69
CA GLU A 143 -27.32 -6.88 0.26
C GLU A 143 -26.82 -6.79 1.70
N VAL A 144 -25.53 -6.99 1.94
CA VAL A 144 -24.91 -6.85 3.27
C VAL A 144 -24.97 -5.40 3.73
N VAL A 145 -24.68 -4.43 2.87
CA VAL A 145 -24.84 -3.00 3.19
C VAL A 145 -26.28 -2.71 3.59
N ASN A 146 -27.24 -3.12 2.75
CA ASN A 146 -28.67 -2.89 3.00
C ASN A 146 -29.12 -3.53 4.32
N ARG A 147 -28.64 -4.75 4.60
CA ARG A 147 -28.93 -5.49 5.84
C ARG A 147 -28.38 -4.78 7.07
N ARG A 148 -27.15 -4.26 7.00
CA ARG A 148 -26.53 -3.49 8.09
C ARG A 148 -27.28 -2.17 8.31
N LEU A 149 -27.50 -1.37 7.28
CA LEU A 149 -28.26 -0.11 7.41
C LEU A 149 -29.68 -0.32 7.94
N LYS A 150 -30.36 -1.38 7.51
CA LYS A 150 -31.67 -1.78 8.04
C LYS A 150 -31.60 -2.07 9.54
N ALA A 151 -30.59 -2.80 10.00
CA ALA A 151 -30.42 -3.07 11.43
C ALA A 151 -30.24 -1.77 12.23
N CYS A 152 -29.57 -0.78 11.64
CA CYS A 152 -29.28 0.52 12.25
C CYS A 152 -30.52 1.43 12.30
N ALA A 153 -31.37 1.38 11.27
CA ALA A 153 -32.66 2.07 11.24
C ALA A 153 -33.76 1.36 12.07
N GLY A 154 -33.60 0.06 12.32
CA GLY A 154 -34.60 -0.76 13.03
C GLY A 154 -35.88 -1.06 12.23
N LYS A 155 -35.99 -0.58 10.98
CA LYS A 155 -37.14 -0.78 10.08
C LYS A 155 -36.72 -0.88 8.60
N GLU A 156 -37.63 -1.33 7.76
CA GLU A 156 -37.41 -1.37 6.30
C GLU A 156 -37.23 0.05 5.75
N PRO A 157 -36.40 0.22 4.70
CA PRO A 157 -36.25 1.51 4.04
C PRO A 157 -37.51 1.90 3.29
N GLU A 158 -37.79 3.19 3.26
CA GLU A 158 -38.86 3.80 2.47
C GLU A 158 -38.22 4.38 1.20
N ASP A 159 -38.57 3.84 0.02
CA ASP A 159 -37.99 4.23 -1.28
C ASP A 159 -36.44 4.21 -1.32
N GLY A 160 -35.83 3.27 -0.58
CA GLY A 160 -34.36 3.14 -0.47
C GLY A 160 -33.71 4.05 0.56
N ILE A 161 -34.51 4.79 1.34
CA ILE A 161 -34.07 5.67 2.42
C ILE A 161 -34.32 5.00 3.77
N TYR A 162 -33.25 4.85 4.55
CA TYR A 162 -33.25 4.31 5.90
C TYR A 162 -33.41 5.45 6.90
N ILE A 163 -34.59 5.57 7.52
CA ILE A 163 -34.86 6.60 8.52
C ILE A 163 -34.25 6.16 9.85
N LEU A 164 -33.29 6.93 10.38
CA LEU A 164 -32.62 6.64 11.64
C LEU A 164 -33.39 7.23 12.84
N SER A 165 -33.83 8.49 12.73
CA SER A 165 -34.60 9.19 13.75
C SER A 165 -35.53 10.20 13.08
N GLU A 166 -36.84 10.03 13.30
CA GLU A 166 -37.85 10.99 12.84
C GLU A 166 -37.80 12.29 13.65
N GLU A 167 -37.44 12.19 14.94
CA GLU A 167 -37.32 13.35 15.84
C GLU A 167 -36.14 14.25 15.43
N ASP A 168 -34.99 13.63 15.10
CA ASP A 168 -33.78 14.35 14.68
C ASP A 168 -33.73 14.63 13.17
N ASN A 169 -34.76 14.16 12.44
CA ASN A 169 -34.85 14.22 10.98
C ASN A 169 -33.57 13.72 10.29
N THR A 170 -33.12 12.53 10.68
CA THR A 170 -31.91 11.87 10.15
C THR A 170 -32.25 10.61 9.38
N SER A 171 -31.63 10.46 8.21
CA SER A 171 -31.78 9.27 7.38
C SER A 171 -30.54 9.00 6.51
N LEU A 172 -30.48 7.80 5.94
CA LEU A 172 -29.38 7.35 5.10
C LEU A 172 -29.91 6.77 3.78
N SER A 173 -29.14 6.88 2.70
CA SER A 173 -29.35 6.08 1.48
C SER A 173 -28.05 5.53 0.95
N VAL A 174 -28.10 4.33 0.36
CA VAL A 174 -26.93 3.77 -0.33
C VAL A 174 -26.83 4.39 -1.71
N GLU A 175 -25.72 5.08 -1.98
CA GLU A 175 -25.47 5.71 -3.26
C GLU A 175 -24.74 4.76 -4.22
N LEU A 176 -23.70 4.09 -3.72
CA LEU A 176 -22.86 3.21 -4.52
C LEU A 176 -22.18 2.15 -3.65
N VAL A 177 -22.10 0.93 -4.17
CA VAL A 177 -21.25 -0.13 -3.63
C VAL A 177 -20.34 -0.62 -4.74
N THR A 178 -19.03 -0.52 -4.53
CA THR A 178 -18.00 -0.91 -5.49
C THR A 178 -17.11 -1.96 -4.86
N GLU A 179 -16.93 -3.09 -5.56
CA GLU A 179 -15.99 -4.13 -5.12
C GLU A 179 -14.55 -3.59 -5.09
N LEU A 180 -13.78 -4.00 -4.10
CA LEU A 180 -12.38 -3.63 -3.91
C LEU A 180 -11.48 -4.86 -4.00
N SER A 181 -10.28 -4.66 -4.55
CA SER A 181 -9.22 -5.63 -4.31
C SER A 181 -8.81 -5.62 -2.82
N PRO A 182 -8.35 -6.75 -2.25
CA PRO A 182 -7.77 -6.80 -0.91
C PRO A 182 -6.66 -5.76 -0.67
N LEU A 183 -5.87 -5.44 -1.69
CA LEU A 183 -4.82 -4.43 -1.61
C LEU A 183 -5.41 -3.01 -1.46
N ASP A 184 -6.46 -2.70 -2.21
CA ASP A 184 -7.13 -1.41 -2.11
C ASP A 184 -7.86 -1.28 -0.77
N TYR A 185 -8.47 -2.36 -0.29
CA TYR A 185 -9.09 -2.40 1.04
C TYR A 185 -8.05 -2.18 2.17
N ASP A 186 -6.89 -2.84 2.12
CA ASP A 186 -5.82 -2.65 3.11
C ASP A 186 -5.36 -1.18 3.19
N LYS A 187 -5.31 -0.47 2.06
CA LYS A 187 -4.96 0.95 2.02
C LYS A 187 -6.11 1.82 2.55
N LEU A 188 -7.33 1.60 2.07
CA LEU A 188 -8.48 2.44 2.39
C LEU A 188 -8.96 2.27 3.84
N SER A 189 -8.86 1.07 4.42
CA SER A 189 -9.23 0.80 5.81
C SER A 189 -8.41 1.57 6.85
N LYS A 190 -7.25 2.11 6.46
CA LYS A 190 -6.42 2.99 7.31
C LYS A 190 -6.91 4.44 7.32
N LEU A 191 -7.74 4.83 6.34
CA LEU A 191 -8.19 6.20 6.12
C LEU A 191 -9.70 6.35 6.30
N LEU A 192 -10.45 5.29 6.03
CA LEU A 192 -11.90 5.27 6.04
C LEU A 192 -12.44 4.39 7.17
N PRO A 193 -13.55 4.79 7.80
CA PRO A 193 -14.23 3.96 8.78
C PRO A 193 -14.79 2.68 8.15
N SER A 194 -14.90 1.61 8.94
CA SER A 194 -15.69 0.42 8.55
C SER A 194 -17.17 0.76 8.57
N LEU A 195 -17.95 0.19 7.67
CA LEU A 195 -19.41 0.30 7.69
C LEU A 195 -20.01 -0.19 9.03
N ASP A 196 -19.34 -1.13 9.72
CA ASP A 196 -19.76 -1.57 11.05
C ASP A 196 -19.71 -0.46 12.10
N THR A 197 -18.81 0.53 11.93
CA THR A 197 -18.70 1.67 12.85
C THR A 197 -19.83 2.67 12.66
N LEU A 198 -20.36 2.81 11.44
CA LEU A 198 -21.56 3.62 11.19
C LEU A 198 -22.76 3.05 11.94
N CYS A 199 -22.79 1.73 12.06
CA CYS A 199 -23.93 0.98 12.50
C CYS A 199 -23.94 0.63 14.00
N GLY A 200 -22.90 1.03 14.74
CA GLY A 200 -22.78 0.77 16.17
C GLY A 200 -22.86 -0.72 16.50
N ALA A 201 -21.73 -1.42 16.43
CA ALA A 201 -21.62 -2.73 17.09
C ALA A 201 -21.94 -2.64 18.58
#